data_AF-V4CIA8-F1
#
_entry.id   AF-V4CIA8-F1
#
_cell.length_a   1.000
_cell.length_b   1.000
_cell.length_c   1.000
_cell.angle_alpha   90.00
_cell.angle_beta   90.00
_cell.angle_gamma   90.00
#
_symmetry.space_group_name_H-M   'P 1'
#
loop_
_entity.id
_entity.type
_entity.pdbx_description
1 polymer ?
#
loop_
_entity_poly.entity_id
_entity_poly.type
_entity_poly.pdbx_seq_one_letter_code
_entity_poly.pdbx_strand_id
1 'polypeptide(L)'
;MAQSTSEKRPVKKSERSSPLTDKIRARLSCDNLTLIWRPIGHYQELAKRRCQRIFAKPGKEYDLALFYHEMTFYVMSAWCTHMGGPLYEGEIEDYKGSCHVMCPWHAFMFDLKTGTNDIGLKQEVYPVKIEEGTVYVMYKYDLALHPFI
;
A
#
# COMPACT_ATOMS: atom_id res chain seq x y z
N MET A 1 9.59 41.69 40.88
CA MET A 1 8.83 41.07 39.77
C MET A 1 9.67 41.20 38.51
N ALA A 2 10.53 40.21 38.22
CA ALA A 2 11.27 40.15 36.96
C ALA A 2 11.02 38.76 36.37
N GLN A 3 10.32 38.70 35.24
CA GLN A 3 10.10 37.47 34.48
C GLN A 3 11.04 37.51 33.28
N SER A 4 12.07 36.66 33.27
CA SER A 4 12.91 36.46 32.09
C SER A 4 12.31 35.36 31.22
N THR A 5 12.06 35.69 29.96
CA THR A 5 11.53 34.80 28.94
C THR A 5 12.65 33.95 28.36
N SER A 6 12.52 32.63 28.46
CA SER A 6 13.42 31.66 27.83
C SER A 6 12.89 31.31 26.43
N GLU A 7 13.56 31.79 25.39
CA GLU A 7 13.33 31.38 24.00
C GLU A 7 13.80 29.94 23.76
N LYS A 8 12.91 29.08 23.26
CA LYS A 8 13.25 27.71 22.84
C LYS A 8 13.65 27.68 21.36
N ARG A 9 14.84 27.15 21.07
CA ARG A 9 15.35 26.85 19.71
C ARG A 9 14.47 25.81 18.98
N PRO A 10 14.34 25.88 17.65
CA PRO A 10 13.57 24.91 16.88
C PRO A 10 14.34 23.59 16.71
N VAL A 11 13.68 22.48 17.01
CA VAL A 11 14.17 21.11 16.82
C VAL A 11 14.04 20.75 15.34
N LYS A 12 15.18 20.46 14.67
CA LYS A 12 15.20 19.92 13.31
C LYS A 12 14.54 18.53 13.31
N LYS A 13 13.44 18.36 12.57
CA LYS A 13 12.84 17.04 12.30
C LYS A 13 13.76 16.28 11.36
N SER A 14 14.38 15.21 11.84
CA SER A 14 15.07 14.24 11.00
C SER A 14 14.03 13.36 10.30
N GLU A 15 14.09 13.33 8.98
CA GLU A 15 13.31 12.41 8.14
C GLU A 15 13.78 10.98 8.44
N ARG A 16 12.93 10.19 9.11
CA ARG A 16 13.13 8.76 9.29
C ARG A 16 12.52 8.04 8.10
N SER A 17 13.35 7.51 7.21
CA SER A 17 12.93 6.56 6.18
C SER A 17 12.25 5.36 6.85
N SER A 18 11.07 5.01 6.38
CA SER A 18 10.26 3.93 6.96
C SER A 18 10.96 2.57 6.77
N PRO A 19 11.04 1.72 7.80
CA PRO A 19 11.68 0.39 7.74
C PRO A 19 11.03 -0.58 6.73
N LEU A 20 9.92 -0.19 6.10
CA LEU A 20 9.28 -0.93 5.01
C LEU A 20 10.14 -0.96 3.73
N THR A 21 10.98 0.06 3.48
CA THR A 21 11.80 0.13 2.25
C THR A 21 12.93 -0.91 2.23
N ASP A 22 13.43 -1.30 3.38
CA ASP A 22 14.63 -2.15 3.48
C ASP A 22 14.33 -3.62 3.19
N LYS A 23 13.13 -4.10 3.56
CA LYS A 23 12.68 -5.47 3.25
C LYS A 23 12.39 -5.67 1.77
N ILE A 24 11.82 -4.67 1.10
CA ILE A 24 11.57 -4.73 -0.34
C ILE A 24 12.91 -4.76 -1.09
N ARG A 25 13.91 -3.99 -0.67
CA ARG A 25 15.26 -4.01 -1.26
C ARG A 25 15.94 -5.38 -1.20
N ALA A 26 15.81 -6.11 -0.09
CA ALA A 26 16.49 -7.40 0.10
C ALA A 26 16.01 -8.50 -0.87
N ARG A 27 14.76 -8.46 -1.33
CA ARG A 27 14.17 -9.46 -2.25
C ARG A 27 14.53 -9.24 -3.73
N LEU A 28 15.03 -8.05 -4.08
CA LEU A 28 15.29 -7.62 -5.46
C LEU A 28 16.70 -8.00 -5.95
N SER A 29 17.56 -8.50 -5.07
CA SER A 29 18.96 -8.82 -5.40
C SER A 29 19.11 -9.95 -6.43
N CYS A 30 18.09 -10.78 -6.65
CA CYS A 30 18.14 -11.87 -7.64
C CYS A 30 17.67 -11.48 -9.05
N ASP A 31 16.92 -10.39 -9.23
CA ASP A 31 16.27 -10.06 -10.53
C ASP A 31 16.76 -8.76 -11.20
N ASN A 32 17.71 -8.01 -10.62
CA ASN A 32 18.12 -6.68 -11.12
C ASN A 32 16.95 -5.68 -11.33
N LEU A 33 15.85 -5.86 -10.61
CA LEU A 33 14.67 -4.99 -10.74
C LEU A 33 14.73 -3.85 -9.72
N THR A 34 14.73 -2.62 -10.23
CA THR A 34 14.72 -1.42 -9.38
C THR A 34 13.29 -1.02 -9.01
N LEU A 35 13.07 -0.69 -7.74
CA LEU A 35 11.80 -0.07 -7.31
C LEU A 35 11.75 1.36 -7.81
N ILE A 36 10.68 1.69 -8.52
CA ILE A 36 10.40 3.06 -8.95
C ILE A 36 8.94 3.39 -8.70
N TRP A 37 8.61 4.68 -8.67
CA TRP A 37 7.24 5.15 -8.59
C TRP A 37 6.53 4.93 -9.92
N ARG A 38 5.55 4.02 -9.94
CA ARG A 38 4.73 3.69 -11.10
C ARG A 38 3.42 4.48 -11.06
N PRO A 39 3.09 5.28 -12.08
CA PRO A 39 1.80 5.95 -12.15
C PRO A 39 0.69 4.91 -12.37
N ILE A 40 -0.41 5.03 -11.64
CA ILE A 40 -1.57 4.15 -11.77
C ILE A 40 -2.74 4.84 -12.48
N GLY A 41 -2.98 6.11 -12.15
CA GLY A 41 -4.09 6.87 -12.69
C GLY A 41 -4.43 8.09 -11.83
N HIS A 42 -5.47 8.81 -12.25
CA HIS A 42 -5.91 10.04 -11.59
C HIS A 42 -6.71 9.74 -10.30
N TYR A 43 -6.47 10.52 -9.25
CA TYR A 43 -7.09 10.39 -7.92
C TYR A 43 -8.61 10.25 -8.02
N GLN A 44 -9.26 11.14 -8.77
CA GLN A 44 -10.72 11.19 -8.85
C GLN A 44 -11.33 9.96 -9.52
N GLU A 45 -10.60 9.33 -10.45
CA GLU A 45 -11.08 8.11 -11.12
C GLU A 45 -10.90 6.89 -10.24
N LEU A 46 -9.73 6.79 -9.59
CA LEU A 46 -9.41 5.69 -8.69
C LEU A 46 -10.26 5.71 -7.41
N ALA A 47 -10.60 6.89 -6.90
CA ALA A 47 -11.41 7.06 -5.69
C ALA A 47 -12.89 6.65 -5.86
N LYS A 48 -13.35 6.38 -7.09
CA LYS A 48 -14.73 5.91 -7.35
C LYS A 48 -14.98 4.49 -6.87
N ARG A 49 -13.93 3.71 -6.58
CA ARG A 49 -14.02 2.31 -6.17
C ARG A 49 -13.27 2.13 -4.86
N ARG A 50 -13.89 1.39 -3.93
CA ARG A 50 -13.23 1.03 -2.66
C ARG A 50 -12.14 -0.02 -2.84
N CYS A 51 -12.33 -0.96 -3.77
CA CYS A 51 -11.38 -2.03 -4.09
C CYS A 51 -11.26 -2.16 -5.61
N GLN A 52 -10.04 -2.34 -6.13
CA GLN A 52 -9.83 -2.70 -7.53
C GLN A 52 -8.48 -3.39 -7.76
N ARG A 53 -8.41 -4.20 -8.82
CA ARG A 53 -7.18 -4.86 -9.26
C ARG A 53 -6.31 -3.92 -10.09
N ILE A 54 -5.00 -3.99 -9.87
CA ILE A 54 -3.98 -3.41 -10.72
C ILE A 54 -3.19 -4.58 -11.32
N PHE A 55 -3.07 -4.58 -12.64
CA PHE A 55 -2.36 -5.61 -13.39
C PHE A 55 -0.87 -5.28 -13.43
N ALA A 56 -0.02 -6.28 -13.21
CA ALA A 56 1.42 -6.19 -13.40
C ALA A 56 1.84 -6.94 -14.66
N LYS A 57 2.76 -6.33 -15.43
CA LYS A 57 3.16 -6.82 -16.76
C LYS A 57 3.64 -8.28 -16.83
N PRO A 58 4.44 -8.81 -15.89
CA PRO A 58 4.91 -10.19 -16.01
C PRO A 58 3.80 -11.24 -15.81
N GLY A 59 2.67 -10.86 -15.20
CA GLY A 59 1.53 -11.75 -15.03
C GLY A 59 0.87 -11.65 -13.66
N LYS A 60 -0.22 -12.40 -13.52
CA LYS A 60 -1.18 -12.26 -12.42
C LYS A 60 -0.55 -12.37 -11.04
N GLU A 61 0.48 -13.19 -10.85
CA GLU A 61 1.13 -13.42 -9.55
C GLU A 61 1.75 -12.15 -8.94
N TYR A 62 1.99 -11.13 -9.77
CA TYR A 62 2.52 -9.83 -9.38
C TYR A 62 1.45 -8.73 -9.33
N ASP A 63 0.19 -9.06 -9.58
CA ASP A 63 -0.90 -8.10 -9.52
C ASP A 63 -1.06 -7.56 -8.11
N LEU A 64 -1.59 -6.33 -8.04
CA LEU A 64 -1.83 -5.62 -6.80
C LEU A 64 -3.32 -5.37 -6.61
N ALA A 65 -3.73 -5.22 -5.36
CA ALA A 65 -5.04 -4.70 -4.99
C ALA A 65 -4.86 -3.25 -4.50
N LEU A 66 -5.61 -2.32 -5.11
CA LEU A 66 -5.74 -0.95 -4.67
C LEU A 66 -7.01 -0.82 -3.83
N PHE A 67 -6.86 -0.21 -2.66
CA PHE A 67 -7.95 0.11 -1.75
C PHE A 67 -8.06 1.62 -1.56
N TYR A 68 -9.28 2.10 -1.43
CA TYR A 68 -9.59 3.47 -1.09
C TYR A 68 -10.55 3.52 0.10
N HIS A 69 -10.10 4.12 1.19
CA HIS A 69 -10.87 4.28 2.43
C HIS A 69 -10.45 5.58 3.10
N GLU A 70 -11.43 6.35 3.60
CA GLU A 70 -11.20 7.64 4.27
C GLU A 70 -10.17 8.54 3.57
N MET A 71 -10.39 8.78 2.27
CA MET A 71 -9.52 9.62 1.43
C MET A 71 -8.07 9.15 1.28
N THR A 72 -7.77 7.93 1.69
CA THR A 72 -6.43 7.35 1.66
C THR A 72 -6.39 6.13 0.74
N PHE A 73 -5.33 6.04 -0.07
CA PHE A 73 -5.05 4.87 -0.89
C PHE A 73 -4.09 3.91 -0.18
N TYR A 74 -4.39 2.62 -0.30
CA TYR A 74 -3.53 1.53 0.19
C TYR A 74 -3.33 0.52 -0.92
N VAL A 75 -2.15 -0.12 -0.96
CA VAL A 75 -1.85 -1.13 -1.96
C VAL A 75 -1.19 -2.33 -1.33
N MET A 76 -1.63 -3.53 -1.72
CA MET A 76 -1.02 -4.79 -1.30
C MET A 76 -1.03 -5.80 -2.46
N SER A 77 -0.36 -6.93 -2.32
CA SER A 77 -0.44 -8.00 -3.34
C SER A 77 -1.90 -8.44 -3.51
N ALA A 78 -2.34 -8.64 -4.75
CA ALA A 78 -3.74 -8.93 -5.09
C ALA A 78 -4.26 -10.25 -4.48
N TRP A 79 -3.35 -11.17 -4.17
CA TRP A 79 -3.67 -12.53 -3.74
C TRP A 79 -3.33 -12.71 -2.26
N CYS A 80 -4.32 -13.15 -1.50
CA CYS A 80 -4.20 -13.40 -0.07
C CYS A 80 -3.10 -14.44 0.21
N THR A 81 -2.19 -14.14 1.14
CA THR A 81 -1.08 -15.04 1.51
C THR A 81 -1.51 -16.36 2.14
N HIS A 82 -2.79 -16.55 2.48
CA HIS A 82 -3.31 -17.83 2.95
C HIS A 82 -3.38 -18.85 1.80
N MET A 83 -4.33 -18.69 0.88
CA MET A 83 -4.58 -19.65 -0.20
C MET A 83 -4.76 -18.97 -1.57
N GLY A 84 -4.40 -17.68 -1.68
CA GLY A 84 -4.46 -16.95 -2.95
C GLY A 84 -5.82 -16.33 -3.27
N GLY A 85 -6.68 -16.10 -2.27
CA GLY A 85 -7.97 -15.43 -2.48
C GLY A 85 -7.83 -14.00 -3.01
N PRO A 86 -8.75 -13.50 -3.86
CA PRO A 86 -8.66 -12.21 -4.52
C PRO A 86 -8.99 -11.06 -3.55
N LEU A 87 -7.97 -10.43 -2.96
CA LEU A 87 -8.17 -9.34 -2.00
C LEU A 87 -8.77 -8.08 -2.67
N TYR A 88 -8.59 -7.91 -3.97
CA TYR A 88 -9.22 -6.83 -4.73
C TYR A 88 -10.75 -6.98 -4.89
N GLU A 89 -11.31 -8.14 -4.51
CA GLU A 89 -12.76 -8.41 -4.41
C GLU A 89 -13.23 -8.42 -2.95
N GLY A 90 -12.35 -8.12 -1.98
CA GLY A 90 -12.67 -8.10 -0.56
C GLY A 90 -13.47 -6.87 -0.13
N GLU A 91 -13.96 -6.92 1.11
CA GLU A 91 -14.66 -5.79 1.74
C GLU A 91 -13.74 -5.06 2.72
N ILE A 92 -13.88 -3.73 2.82
CA ILE A 92 -13.09 -2.92 3.75
C ILE A 92 -13.92 -2.60 4.99
N GLU A 93 -13.38 -2.96 6.14
CA GLU A 93 -13.97 -2.73 7.46
C GLU A 93 -12.99 -2.04 8.41
N ASP A 94 -13.52 -1.20 9.29
CA ASP A 94 -12.75 -0.67 10.41
C ASP A 94 -12.78 -1.67 11.57
N TYR A 95 -11.61 -2.17 11.93
CA TYR A 95 -11.43 -3.21 12.93
C TYR A 95 -10.27 -2.86 13.85
N LYS A 96 -10.51 -2.90 15.16
CA LYS A 96 -9.53 -2.52 16.21
C LYS A 96 -8.87 -1.15 15.99
N GLY A 97 -9.61 -0.19 15.43
CA GLY A 97 -9.13 1.17 15.19
C GLY A 97 -8.21 1.32 13.97
N SER A 98 -8.19 0.33 13.07
CA SER A 98 -7.50 0.42 11.78
C SER A 98 -8.35 -0.19 10.66
N CYS A 99 -8.15 0.26 9.44
CA CYS A 99 -8.88 -0.25 8.28
C CYS A 99 -8.27 -1.57 7.80
N HIS A 100 -9.12 -2.55 7.55
CA HIS A 100 -8.74 -3.89 7.11
C HIS A 100 -9.50 -4.28 5.85
N VAL A 101 -8.88 -5.10 5.00
CA VAL A 101 -9.60 -5.85 3.96
C VAL A 101 -9.91 -7.25 4.45
N MET A 102 -11.17 -7.66 4.33
CA MET A 102 -11.63 -9.02 4.56
C MET A 102 -11.52 -9.83 3.25
N CYS A 103 -10.73 -10.91 3.28
CA CYS A 103 -10.58 -11.81 2.13
C CYS A 103 -11.89 -12.56 1.86
N PRO A 104 -12.41 -12.59 0.61
CA PRO A 104 -13.71 -13.17 0.31
C PRO A 104 -13.78 -14.71 0.47
N TRP A 105 -12.64 -15.40 0.53
CA TRP A 105 -12.64 -16.87 0.62
C TRP A 105 -12.80 -17.40 2.05
N HIS A 106 -12.11 -16.78 3.02
CA HIS A 106 -12.02 -17.31 4.39
C HIS A 106 -12.16 -16.23 5.47
N ALA A 107 -12.59 -15.03 5.08
CA ALA A 107 -12.80 -13.88 5.96
C ALA A 107 -11.56 -13.41 6.76
N PHE A 108 -10.35 -13.79 6.36
CA PHE A 108 -9.15 -13.27 7.00
C PHE A 108 -8.97 -11.79 6.70
N MET A 109 -8.83 -11.01 7.79
CA MET A 109 -8.74 -9.56 7.74
C MET A 109 -7.28 -9.11 7.77
N PHE A 110 -6.86 -8.31 6.80
CA PHE A 110 -5.51 -7.74 6.75
C PHE A 110 -5.59 -6.23 6.91
N ASP A 111 -4.85 -5.70 7.87
CA ASP A 111 -4.69 -4.27 8.06
C ASP A 111 -4.13 -3.64 6.77
N LEU A 112 -4.82 -2.66 6.19
CA LEU A 112 -4.47 -2.09 4.89
C LEU A 112 -3.12 -1.38 4.89
N LYS A 113 -2.71 -0.83 6.04
CA LYS A 113 -1.49 -0.03 6.18
C LYS A 113 -0.26 -0.89 6.38
N THR A 114 -0.41 -1.98 7.13
CA THR A 114 0.70 -2.80 7.59
C THR A 114 0.69 -4.18 6.95
N GLY A 115 -0.45 -4.68 6.48
CA GLY A 115 -0.65 -6.03 5.99
C GLY A 115 -0.67 -7.10 7.07
N THR A 116 -0.70 -6.75 8.37
CA THR A 116 -0.80 -7.75 9.44
C THR A 116 -2.20 -8.30 9.56
N ASN A 117 -2.31 -9.54 10.00
CA ASN A 117 -3.54 -10.21 10.36
C ASN A 117 -3.42 -10.84 11.76
N ASP A 118 -4.55 -11.04 12.45
CA ASP A 118 -4.63 -11.51 13.83
C ASP A 118 -4.04 -12.91 14.07
N ILE A 119 -3.98 -13.79 13.06
CA ILE A 119 -3.45 -15.15 13.18
C ILE A 119 -1.97 -15.26 12.77
N GLY A 120 -1.28 -14.14 12.62
CA GLY A 120 0.15 -14.10 12.30
C GLY A 120 0.49 -14.17 10.80
N LEU A 121 -0.51 -14.19 9.93
CA LEU A 121 -0.30 -14.01 8.49
C LEU A 121 0.14 -12.57 8.18
N LYS A 122 0.89 -12.41 7.09
CA LYS A 122 1.37 -11.12 6.61
C LYS A 122 1.12 -10.98 5.12
N GLN A 123 0.41 -9.93 4.73
CA GLN A 123 0.25 -9.49 3.36
C GLN A 123 1.34 -8.46 3.02
N GLU A 124 1.88 -8.53 1.80
CA GLU A 124 2.87 -7.56 1.33
C GLU A 124 2.17 -6.27 0.89
N VAL A 125 2.56 -5.16 1.51
CA VAL A 125 2.01 -3.80 1.25
C VAL A 125 3.04 -2.93 0.55
N TYR A 126 2.56 -2.00 -0.29
CA TYR A 126 3.41 -1.16 -1.13
C TYR A 126 3.17 0.32 -0.85
N PRO A 127 4.23 1.15 -0.78
CA PRO A 127 4.09 2.58 -0.62
C PRO A 127 3.26 3.21 -1.74
N VAL A 128 2.39 4.14 -1.36
CA VAL A 128 1.57 4.94 -2.26
C VAL A 128 1.86 6.43 -2.02
N LYS A 129 1.91 7.22 -3.08
CA LYS A 129 1.94 8.69 -2.99
C LYS A 129 0.99 9.30 -4.02
N ILE A 130 0.60 10.55 -3.78
CA ILE A 130 -0.21 11.33 -4.70
C ILE A 130 0.60 12.58 -5.05
N GLU A 131 0.82 12.81 -6.34
CA GLU A 131 1.51 14.00 -6.86
C GLU A 131 0.71 14.53 -8.04
N GLU A 132 0.37 15.83 -8.01
CA GLU A 132 -0.36 16.51 -9.10
C GLU A 132 -1.65 15.76 -9.52
N GLY A 133 -2.40 15.23 -8.54
CA GLY A 133 -3.62 14.46 -8.78
C GLY A 133 -3.40 13.05 -9.32
N THR A 134 -2.16 12.61 -9.55
CA THR A 134 -1.83 11.25 -9.99
C THR A 134 -1.42 10.38 -8.80
N VAL A 135 -1.97 9.17 -8.74
CA VAL A 135 -1.62 8.16 -7.74
C VAL A 135 -0.44 7.33 -8.26
N TYR A 136 0.59 7.18 -7.43
CA TYR A 136 1.78 6.39 -7.72
C TYR A 136 1.97 5.28 -6.70
N VAL A 137 2.48 4.13 -7.15
CA VAL A 137 2.85 2.99 -6.31
C VAL A 137 4.33 2.69 -6.49
N MET A 138 5.06 2.50 -5.40
CA MET A 138 6.46 2.07 -5.48
C MET A 138 6.51 0.59 -5.82
N TYR A 139 6.85 0.25 -7.07
CA TYR A 139 6.81 -1.13 -7.54
C TYR A 139 7.84 -1.42 -8.63
N LYS A 140 8.22 -2.70 -8.75
CA LYS A 140 9.26 -3.16 -9.69
C LYS A 140 8.78 -3.26 -11.14
N TYR A 141 7.53 -3.67 -11.37
CA TYR A 141 7.00 -3.90 -12.71
C TYR A 141 6.14 -2.74 -13.22
N ASP A 142 5.94 -2.70 -14.53
CA ASP A 142 4.92 -1.84 -15.15
C ASP A 142 3.53 -2.25 -14.64
N LEU A 143 2.69 -1.27 -14.34
CA LEU A 143 1.35 -1.45 -13.78
C LEU A 143 0.30 -0.85 -14.71
N ALA A 144 -0.88 -1.45 -14.76
CA ALA A 144 -2.02 -0.97 -15.54
C ALA A 144 -3.36 -1.26 -14.86
N LEU A 145 -4.40 -0.50 -15.21
CA LEU A 145 -5.77 -0.73 -14.74
C LEU A 145 -6.55 -1.73 -15.60
N HIS A 146 -5.94 -2.21 -16.67
CA HIS A 146 -6.45 -3.24 -17.56
C HIS A 146 -5.35 -4.28 -17.81
N PRO A 147 -5.70 -5.52 -18.20
CA PRO A 147 -4.70 -6.52 -18.54
C PRO A 147 -3.72 -6.02 -19.61
N PHE A 148 -2.47 -6.49 -19.50
CA PHE A 148 -1.50 -6.39 -20.59
C PHE A 148 -1.90 -7.45 -21.64
N ILE A 149 -2.03 -7.02 -22.89
CA ILE A 149 -2.34 -7.87 -24.06
C ILE A 149 -1.02 -8.27 -24.71
#